data_AF-A0A2A2ZBU3-F1
#
_entry.id   AF-A0A2A2ZBU3-F1
#
_cell.length_a   1.000
_cell.length_b   1.000
_cell.length_c   1.000
_cell.angle_alpha   90.00
_cell.angle_beta   90.00
_cell.angle_gamma   90.00
#
_symmetry.space_group_name_H-M   'P 1'
#
loop_
_entity.id
_entity.type
_entity.pdbx_description
1 polymer ?
#
loop_
_entity_poly.entity_id
_entity_poly.type
_entity_poly.pdbx_seq_one_letter_code
_entity_poly.pdbx_strand_id
1 'polypeptide(L)'
;MSGTDLDTVDIPDPANTDLRAIQAHEVITAAPVALCLAVLDNAAALVQATPSIPPTLAHVITREEACVHRFERDRGDQSRGRRGVGDEPWTATGPVQAILLDPLLASLTGDQRITRVRQILDETEPPSILRDRGPLLLSLIGMLGFFILLGAGLLPLLVALPGAVVCGYSAMMPRRRGAYLRGPRELVMPPRYPTISLDEALQLAALNRSPASPASESPYPTTQPAADQPTCGPESDQTLSLAERRRAIADVHAAITELDTEWLEYQLDTHAWFLAKPQLRNHNDPIIREYREAEAELRDRADELTDTSSDEQIAAAQEAARDALKAWGTANRHALKIGVTNLSPSEEAALGTLYGLVGQLNDRATPKEMWPQLINAITRTMKKLTTVPCTLADIAKLPVIESESRLRAIEQRSAYGQPPHQDATGWARRKDGGTP
;
A
#
# COMPACT_ATOMS: atom_id res chain seq x y z
N MET A 1 34.74 -10.67 45.28
CA MET A 1 33.46 -10.29 44.66
C MET A 1 33.72 -9.00 43.91
N SER A 2 33.81 -9.09 42.58
CA SER A 2 34.15 -7.98 41.70
C SER A 2 32.92 -7.12 41.44
N GLY A 3 33.06 -5.81 41.62
CA GLY A 3 32.04 -4.83 41.24
C GLY A 3 32.06 -4.63 39.73
N THR A 4 30.87 -4.65 39.13
CA THR A 4 30.63 -4.32 37.73
C THR A 4 30.35 -2.83 37.63
N ASP A 5 31.29 -2.09 37.05
CA ASP A 5 31.08 -0.71 36.61
C ASP A 5 30.03 -0.69 35.50
N LEU A 6 28.98 0.11 35.69
CA LEU A 6 27.96 0.41 34.69
C LEU A 6 28.54 1.42 33.71
N ASP A 7 28.82 0.96 32.49
CA ASP A 7 29.14 1.81 31.34
C ASP A 7 28.02 2.85 31.15
N THR A 8 28.41 4.11 31.32
CA THR A 8 27.57 5.25 31.00
C THR A 8 27.54 5.37 29.47
N VAL A 9 26.41 5.02 28.87
CA VAL A 9 26.19 5.21 27.43
C VAL A 9 26.17 6.71 27.16
N ASP A 10 27.21 7.21 26.49
CA ASP A 10 27.27 8.57 25.96
C ASP A 10 26.08 8.78 25.02
N ILE A 11 25.10 9.56 25.47
CA ILE A 11 24.01 10.05 24.63
C ILE A 11 24.63 11.09 23.69
N PRO A 12 24.62 10.89 22.36
CA PRO A 12 25.23 11.82 21.44
C PRO A 12 24.57 13.19 21.54
N ASP A 13 25.40 14.23 21.59
CA ASP A 13 24.98 15.62 21.64
C ASP A 13 24.05 15.92 20.44
N PRO A 14 22.78 16.32 20.66
CA PRO A 14 21.84 16.61 19.58
C PRO A 14 22.30 17.75 18.65
N ALA A 15 23.26 18.58 19.09
CA ALA A 15 23.86 19.62 18.27
C ALA A 15 24.78 19.08 17.16
N ASN A 16 25.19 17.81 17.20
CA ASN A 16 26.10 17.20 16.22
C ASN A 16 25.41 16.10 15.41
N THR A 17 24.14 16.31 15.04
CA THR A 17 23.45 15.47 14.06
C THR A 17 24.20 15.56 12.72
N ASP A 18 24.82 14.45 12.31
CA ASP A 18 25.70 14.36 11.15
C ASP A 18 24.99 14.84 9.88
N LEU A 19 25.39 16.02 9.38
CA LEU A 19 24.90 16.63 8.13
C LEU A 19 24.92 15.66 6.95
N ARG A 20 25.83 14.68 6.95
CA ARG A 20 25.88 13.64 5.91
C ARG A 20 24.72 12.65 6.00
N ALA A 21 24.26 12.31 7.21
CA ALA A 21 23.10 11.45 7.40
C ALA A 21 21.80 12.13 6.94
N ILE A 22 21.70 13.45 7.12
CA ILE A 22 20.58 14.26 6.61
C ILE A 22 20.59 14.30 5.07
N GLN A 23 21.77 14.48 4.46
CA GLN A 23 21.92 14.50 3.00
C GLN A 23 21.69 13.13 2.34
N ALA A 24 21.91 12.03 3.06
CA ALA A 24 21.74 10.66 2.54
C ALA A 24 20.26 10.25 2.37
N HIS A 25 19.32 10.97 2.98
CA HIS A 25 17.89 10.67 2.82
C HIS A 25 17.39 11.20 1.48
N GLU A 26 16.92 10.29 0.63
CA GLU A 26 16.36 10.62 -0.68
C GLU A 26 15.12 11.53 -0.52
N VAL A 27 15.02 12.56 -1.37
CA VAL A 27 13.83 13.41 -1.43
C VAL A 27 12.69 12.60 -2.03
N ILE A 28 11.50 12.66 -1.41
CA ILE A 28 10.31 11.98 -1.91
C ILE A 28 9.83 12.72 -3.18
N THR A 29 10.30 12.28 -4.34
CA THR A 29 9.96 12.84 -5.67
C THR A 29 8.80 12.11 -6.36
N ALA A 30 8.29 11.03 -5.75
CA ALA A 30 7.10 10.33 -6.19
C ALA A 30 6.36 9.69 -5.02
N ALA A 31 5.04 9.70 -5.06
CA ALA A 31 4.17 9.10 -4.06
C ALA A 31 2.83 8.65 -4.68
N PRO A 32 2.06 7.78 -4.01
CA PRO A 32 0.70 7.47 -4.42
C PRO A 32 -0.20 8.71 -4.45
N VAL A 33 -1.08 8.81 -5.46
CA VAL A 33 -1.99 9.96 -5.62
C VAL A 33 -2.85 10.19 -4.38
N ALA A 34 -3.37 9.11 -3.78
CA ALA A 34 -4.19 9.18 -2.58
C ALA A 34 -3.43 9.82 -1.41
N LEU A 35 -2.16 9.44 -1.23
CA LEU A 35 -1.29 10.02 -0.21
C LEU A 35 -1.03 11.52 -0.49
N CYS A 36 -0.77 11.90 -1.75
CA CYS A 36 -0.58 13.30 -2.14
C CYS A 36 -1.82 14.16 -1.84
N LEU A 37 -3.03 13.65 -2.12
CA LEU A 37 -4.27 14.37 -1.83
C LEU A 37 -4.49 14.48 -0.32
N ALA A 38 -4.31 13.40 0.43
CA ALA A 38 -4.51 13.39 1.88
C ALA A 38 -3.61 14.39 2.61
N VAL A 39 -2.33 14.53 2.21
CA VAL A 39 -1.45 15.53 2.82
C VAL A 39 -1.83 16.96 2.46
N LEU A 40 -2.33 17.21 1.24
CA LEU A 40 -2.80 18.53 0.82
C LEU A 40 -4.09 18.91 1.56
N ASP A 41 -5.03 17.98 1.73
CA ASP A 41 -6.26 18.17 2.48
C ASP A 41 -5.97 18.50 3.96
N ASN A 42 -5.05 17.77 4.59
CA ASN A 42 -4.62 18.04 5.95
C ASN A 42 -3.95 19.41 6.08
N ALA A 43 -3.06 19.75 5.15
CA ALA A 43 -2.44 21.07 5.13
C ALA A 43 -3.49 22.18 4.94
N ALA A 44 -4.47 21.99 4.06
CA ALA A 44 -5.55 22.94 3.86
C ALA A 44 -6.39 23.13 5.14
N ALA A 45 -6.71 22.04 5.85
CA ALA A 45 -7.42 22.10 7.13
C ALA A 45 -6.62 22.86 8.20
N LEU A 46 -5.32 22.62 8.31
CA LEU A 46 -4.43 23.35 9.25
C LEU A 46 -4.36 24.84 8.94
N VAL A 47 -4.31 25.19 7.65
CA VAL A 47 -4.32 26.59 7.20
C VAL A 47 -5.63 27.28 7.55
N GLN A 48 -6.77 26.59 7.41
CA GLN A 48 -8.07 27.14 7.80
C GLN A 48 -8.23 27.29 9.32
N ALA A 49 -7.65 26.37 10.09
CA ALA A 49 -7.74 26.39 11.56
C ALA A 49 -6.85 27.48 12.21
N THR A 50 -5.81 27.95 11.51
CA THR A 50 -4.79 28.84 12.09
C THR A 50 -4.83 30.22 11.43
N PRO A 51 -5.50 31.22 12.02
CA PRO A 51 -5.72 32.53 11.40
C PRO A 51 -4.45 33.38 11.21
N SER A 52 -3.31 32.98 11.79
CA SER A 52 -2.02 33.65 11.64
C SER A 52 -1.25 33.25 10.38
N ILE A 53 -1.72 32.25 9.62
CA ILE A 53 -1.05 31.78 8.42
C ILE A 53 -1.30 32.75 7.25
N PRO A 54 -0.25 33.12 6.48
CA PRO A 54 -0.42 33.97 5.32
C PRO A 54 -1.40 33.39 4.28
N PRO A 55 -2.29 34.20 3.70
CA PRO A 55 -3.26 33.73 2.70
C PRO A 55 -2.59 33.22 1.41
N THR A 56 -1.34 33.61 1.16
CA THR A 56 -0.51 33.10 0.07
C THR A 56 -0.30 31.59 0.19
N LEU A 57 -0.21 31.05 1.41
CA LEU A 57 0.00 29.62 1.65
C LEU A 57 -1.22 28.80 1.24
N ALA A 58 -2.42 29.26 1.59
CA ALA A 58 -3.68 28.64 1.16
C ALA A 58 -3.75 28.58 -0.38
N HIS A 59 -3.39 29.69 -1.04
CA HIS A 59 -3.38 29.74 -2.50
C HIS A 59 -2.40 28.74 -3.13
N VAL A 60 -1.20 28.59 -2.54
CA VAL A 60 -0.19 27.63 -3.00
C VAL A 60 -0.67 26.19 -2.86
N ILE A 61 -1.27 25.82 -1.72
CA ILE A 61 -1.82 24.47 -1.47
C ILE A 61 -2.95 24.16 -2.46
N THR A 62 -3.95 25.05 -2.58
CA THR A 62 -5.07 24.87 -3.51
C THR A 62 -4.61 24.77 -4.96
N ARG A 63 -3.56 25.52 -5.34
CA ARG A 63 -3.00 25.45 -6.69
C ARG A 63 -2.34 24.11 -6.97
N GLU A 64 -1.63 23.54 -5.99
CA GLU A 64 -1.01 22.22 -6.13
C GLU A 64 -2.05 21.09 -6.12
N GLU A 65 -3.07 21.18 -5.28
CA GLU A 65 -4.24 20.28 -5.26
C GLU A 65 -4.97 20.25 -6.62
N ALA A 66 -5.23 21.43 -7.20
CA ALA A 66 -5.83 21.55 -8.53
C ALA A 66 -4.95 20.93 -9.63
N CYS A 67 -3.62 20.94 -9.47
CA CYS A 67 -2.70 20.22 -10.34
C CYS A 67 -2.86 18.69 -10.18
N VAL A 68 -2.89 18.17 -8.95
CA VAL A 68 -3.06 16.73 -8.69
C VAL A 68 -4.37 16.20 -9.26
N HIS A 69 -5.50 16.88 -9.00
CA HIS A 69 -6.79 16.49 -9.55
C HIS A 69 -6.85 16.55 -11.08
N ARG A 70 -6.13 17.50 -11.70
CA ARG A 70 -6.00 17.52 -13.16
C ARG A 70 -5.29 16.27 -13.66
N PHE A 71 -4.20 15.87 -13.01
CA PHE A 71 -3.46 14.65 -13.38
C PHE A 71 -4.28 13.38 -13.14
N GLU A 72 -5.02 13.33 -12.05
CA GLU A 72 -5.93 12.23 -11.77
C GLU A 72 -7.01 12.09 -12.84
N ARG A 73 -7.63 13.21 -13.26
CA ARG A 73 -8.63 13.24 -14.33
C ARG A 73 -8.03 12.81 -15.67
N ASP A 74 -6.89 13.39 -16.05
CA ASP A 74 -6.19 13.04 -17.28
C ASP A 74 -5.79 11.55 -17.27
N ARG A 75 -5.44 11.00 -16.10
CA ARG A 75 -5.12 9.57 -15.95
C ARG A 75 -6.36 8.68 -16.01
N GLY A 76 -7.48 9.10 -15.44
CA GLY A 76 -8.75 8.37 -15.51
C GLY A 76 -9.18 8.11 -16.96
N ASP A 77 -9.01 9.12 -17.82
CA ASP A 77 -9.26 8.98 -19.26
C ASP A 77 -8.25 8.06 -19.94
N GLN A 78 -6.99 8.05 -19.49
CA GLN A 78 -5.95 7.17 -20.02
C GLN A 78 -6.14 5.69 -19.64
N SER A 79 -6.58 5.43 -18.40
CA SER A 79 -6.75 4.08 -17.84
C SER A 79 -7.99 3.37 -18.41
N ARG A 80 -9.00 4.11 -18.89
CA ARG A 80 -10.18 3.53 -19.56
C ARG A 80 -9.82 2.65 -20.77
N GLY A 81 -8.68 2.89 -21.42
CA GLY A 81 -8.19 2.07 -22.55
C GLY A 81 -7.25 0.92 -22.17
N ARG A 82 -6.75 0.84 -20.94
CA ARG A 82 -5.72 -0.12 -20.53
C ARG A 82 -6.01 -0.61 -19.10
N ARG A 83 -7.03 -1.47 -18.94
CA ARG A 83 -7.33 -2.14 -17.67
C ARG A 83 -6.30 -3.23 -17.39
N GLY A 84 -5.12 -2.83 -16.92
CA GLY A 84 -4.24 -3.70 -16.14
C GLY A 84 -4.57 -3.52 -14.67
N VAL A 85 -4.87 -4.61 -13.97
CA VAL A 85 -5.19 -4.66 -12.54
C VAL A 85 -3.88 -4.63 -11.76
N GLY A 86 -3.74 -3.74 -10.76
CA GLY A 86 -2.84 -3.97 -9.63
C GLY A 86 -1.95 -2.81 -9.16
N ASP A 87 -1.47 -1.93 -10.03
CA ASP A 87 -0.49 -0.93 -9.61
C ASP A 87 -1.16 0.38 -9.20
N GLU A 88 -1.09 0.71 -7.91
CA GLU A 88 -1.53 2.00 -7.39
C GLU A 88 -0.80 3.13 -8.15
N PRO A 89 -1.50 4.18 -8.60
CA PRO A 89 -0.90 5.27 -9.35
C PRO A 89 0.19 6.01 -8.57
N TRP A 90 1.46 5.73 -8.87
CA TRP A 90 2.55 6.64 -8.48
C TRP A 90 2.51 7.89 -9.36
N THR A 91 2.58 9.05 -8.74
CA THR A 91 2.72 10.36 -9.39
C THR A 91 3.97 11.06 -8.89
N ALA A 92 4.62 11.82 -9.77
CA ALA A 92 5.66 12.75 -9.34
C ALA A 92 5.07 13.73 -8.33
N THR A 93 5.75 13.96 -7.22
CA THR A 93 5.32 14.91 -6.20
C THR A 93 5.68 16.33 -6.62
N GLY A 94 4.81 17.28 -6.30
CA GLY A 94 5.13 18.70 -6.39
C GLY A 94 5.95 19.18 -5.18
N PRO A 95 6.45 20.42 -5.20
CA PRO A 95 7.26 20.95 -4.11
C PRO A 95 6.47 21.03 -2.79
N VAL A 96 5.17 21.35 -2.82
CA VAL A 96 4.36 21.39 -1.58
C VAL A 96 4.19 19.98 -1.04
N GLN A 97 3.83 19.01 -1.88
CA GLN A 97 3.70 17.61 -1.47
C GLN A 97 5.02 17.05 -0.91
N ALA A 98 6.14 17.29 -1.58
CA ALA A 98 7.44 16.79 -1.14
C ALA A 98 7.87 17.39 0.20
N ILE A 99 7.56 18.67 0.46
CA ILE A 99 7.78 19.30 1.78
C ILE A 99 6.87 18.68 2.83
N LEU A 100 5.57 18.52 2.54
CA LEU A 100 4.61 17.96 3.50
C LEU A 100 4.91 16.49 3.82
N LEU A 101 5.40 15.71 2.86
CA LEU A 101 5.73 14.30 3.01
C LEU A 101 7.11 14.04 3.64
N ASP A 102 7.99 15.05 3.74
CA ASP A 102 9.35 14.84 4.27
C ASP A 102 9.33 14.69 5.81
N PRO A 103 9.65 13.49 6.35
CA PRO A 103 9.58 13.24 7.78
C PRO A 103 10.69 13.95 8.58
N LEU A 104 11.78 14.35 7.93
CA LEU A 104 12.91 14.99 8.61
C LEU A 104 12.60 16.45 8.96
N LEU A 105 11.74 17.13 8.21
CA LEU A 105 11.43 18.54 8.46
C LEU A 105 10.82 18.79 9.85
N ALA A 106 10.17 17.78 10.43
CA ALA A 106 9.63 17.85 11.79
C ALA A 106 10.74 17.96 12.85
N SER A 107 11.85 17.23 12.69
CA SER A 107 12.97 17.20 13.64
C SER A 107 14.01 18.28 13.38
N LEU A 108 14.18 18.72 12.13
CA LEU A 108 15.19 19.71 11.77
C LEU A 108 14.81 21.13 12.23
N THR A 109 15.79 21.88 12.72
CA THR A 109 15.63 23.27 13.17
C THR A 109 16.68 24.19 12.53
N GLY A 110 16.41 25.50 12.51
CA GLY A 110 17.33 26.52 11.99
C GLY A 110 17.84 26.25 10.57
N ASP A 111 19.16 26.38 10.37
CA ASP A 111 19.82 26.27 9.07
C ASP A 111 19.71 24.88 8.43
N GLN A 112 19.59 23.82 9.24
CA GLN A 112 19.42 22.46 8.73
C GLN A 112 18.09 22.31 7.99
N ARG A 113 17.02 22.89 8.55
CA ARG A 113 15.70 22.91 7.90
C ARG A 113 15.75 23.70 6.59
N ILE A 114 16.40 24.87 6.58
CA ILE A 114 16.56 25.69 5.37
C ILE A 114 17.31 24.91 4.29
N THR A 115 18.37 24.21 4.67
CA THR A 115 19.16 23.38 3.75
C THR A 115 18.33 22.25 3.17
N ARG A 116 17.56 21.54 4.01
CA ARG A 116 16.70 20.44 3.55
C ARG A 116 15.57 20.94 2.64
N VAL A 117 14.93 22.07 2.97
CA VAL A 117 13.90 22.67 2.11
C VAL A 117 14.47 23.08 0.75
N ARG A 118 15.67 23.68 0.70
CA ARG A 118 16.34 23.97 -0.58
C ARG A 118 16.60 22.71 -1.40
N GLN A 119 17.10 21.66 -0.76
CA GLN A 119 17.31 20.36 -1.42
C GLN A 119 16.00 19.81 -2.03
N ILE A 120 14.88 19.90 -1.28
CA ILE A 120 13.57 19.48 -1.79
C ILE A 120 13.14 20.33 -2.99
N LEU A 121 13.32 21.66 -2.92
CA LEU A 121 12.99 22.57 -4.02
C LEU A 121 13.83 22.30 -5.27
N ASP A 122 15.12 22.02 -5.11
CA ASP A 122 16.03 21.73 -6.23
C ASP A 122 15.66 20.38 -6.91
N GLU A 123 15.31 19.34 -6.13
CA GLU A 123 14.92 18.02 -6.65
C GLU A 123 13.51 18.00 -7.25
N THR A 124 12.62 18.88 -6.78
CA THR A 124 11.26 19.05 -7.32
C THR A 124 11.17 20.15 -8.38
N GLU A 125 12.30 20.82 -8.70
CA GLU A 125 12.32 21.86 -9.72
C GLU A 125 11.88 21.26 -11.06
N PRO A 126 10.86 21.84 -11.73
CA PRO A 126 10.43 21.31 -13.00
C PRO A 126 11.61 21.39 -13.99
N PRO A 127 11.95 20.28 -14.66
CA PRO A 127 13.00 20.29 -15.66
C PRO A 127 12.77 21.39 -16.70
N SER A 128 13.86 22.02 -17.12
CA SER A 128 13.79 23.11 -18.10
C SER A 128 13.02 22.65 -19.35
N ILE A 129 12.26 23.57 -19.96
CA ILE A 129 11.45 23.27 -21.16
C ILE A 129 12.27 22.59 -22.25
N LEU A 130 13.52 23.00 -22.40
CA LEU A 130 14.46 22.42 -23.35
C LEU A 130 14.88 21.00 -22.98
N ARG A 131 15.01 20.66 -21.69
CA ARG A 131 15.33 19.29 -21.26
C ARG A 131 14.15 18.33 -21.48
N ASP A 132 12.93 18.80 -21.22
CA ASP A 132 11.70 18.01 -21.43
C ASP A 132 11.37 17.80 -22.90
N ARG A 133 11.43 18.88 -23.69
CA ARG A 133 11.02 18.89 -25.09
C ARG A 133 12.15 18.62 -26.04
N GLY A 134 13.40 18.80 -25.63
CA GLY A 134 14.58 18.65 -26.47
C GLY A 134 14.61 17.31 -27.20
N PRO A 135 14.43 16.16 -26.52
CA PRO A 135 14.44 14.88 -27.20
C PRO A 135 13.27 14.68 -28.17
N LEU A 136 12.09 15.21 -27.83
CA LEU A 136 10.93 15.20 -28.71
C LEU A 136 11.19 16.05 -29.97
N LEU A 137 11.66 17.29 -29.77
CA LEU A 137 11.99 18.22 -30.84
C LEU A 137 13.12 17.67 -31.72
N LEU A 138 14.17 17.12 -31.13
CA LEU A 138 15.27 16.46 -31.87
C LEU A 138 14.73 15.31 -32.72
N SER A 139 13.80 14.53 -32.18
CA SER A 139 13.19 13.41 -32.90
C SER A 139 12.28 13.88 -34.04
N LEU A 140 11.47 14.92 -33.82
CA LEU A 140 10.64 15.53 -34.86
C LEU A 140 11.46 16.21 -35.95
N ILE A 141 12.54 16.92 -35.57
CA ILE A 141 13.50 17.53 -36.51
C ILE A 141 14.21 16.45 -37.31
N GLY A 142 14.63 15.34 -36.67
CA GLY A 142 15.24 14.20 -37.35
C GLY A 142 14.29 13.58 -38.37
N MET A 143 13.03 13.34 -37.98
CA MET A 143 11.98 12.84 -38.86
C MET A 143 11.77 13.77 -40.07
N LEU A 144 11.63 15.07 -39.84
CA LEU A 144 11.46 16.08 -40.89
C LEU A 144 12.69 16.12 -41.81
N GLY A 145 13.90 16.03 -41.25
CA GLY A 145 15.15 15.98 -41.99
C GLY A 145 15.22 14.81 -42.95
N PHE A 146 14.80 13.61 -42.54
CA PHE A 146 14.72 12.44 -43.43
C PHE A 146 13.75 12.66 -44.60
N PHE A 147 12.59 13.29 -44.37
CA PHE A 147 11.64 13.61 -45.43
C PHE A 147 12.18 14.66 -46.42
N ILE A 148 12.86 15.70 -45.92
CA ILE A 148 13.47 16.74 -46.76
C ILE A 148 14.59 16.14 -47.62
N LEU A 149 15.49 15.34 -47.03
CA LEU A 149 16.60 14.70 -47.75
C LEU A 149 16.11 13.70 -48.81
N LEU A 150 15.01 12.99 -48.53
CA LEU A 150 14.34 12.13 -49.51
C LEU A 150 13.76 12.95 -50.67
N GLY A 151 13.05 14.04 -50.38
CA GLY A 151 12.47 14.93 -51.40
C GLY A 151 13.52 15.64 -52.27
N ALA A 152 14.71 15.88 -51.72
CA ALA A 152 15.86 16.44 -52.45
C ALA A 152 16.65 15.38 -53.26
N GLY A 153 16.32 14.09 -53.16
CA GLY A 153 17.04 13.01 -53.82
C GLY A 153 18.42 12.70 -53.23
N LEU A 154 18.72 13.21 -52.03
CA LEU A 154 20.02 13.03 -51.35
C LEU A 154 20.10 11.72 -50.56
N LEU A 155 18.96 11.14 -50.19
CA LEU A 155 18.88 9.83 -49.53
C LEU A 155 18.02 8.85 -50.34
N PRO A 156 18.44 7.59 -50.50
CA PRO A 156 17.58 6.56 -51.07
C PRO A 156 16.41 6.24 -50.13
N LEU A 157 15.26 5.90 -50.70
CA LEU A 157 14.03 5.56 -49.97
C LEU A 157 14.25 4.49 -48.88
N LEU A 158 15.07 3.48 -49.18
CA LEU A 158 15.39 2.38 -48.26
C LEU A 158 16.10 2.84 -46.97
N VAL A 159 16.74 4.00 -46.97
CA VAL A 159 17.42 4.56 -45.78
C VAL A 159 16.54 5.61 -45.11
N ALA A 160 15.84 6.44 -45.89
CA ALA A 160 15.01 7.52 -45.35
C ALA A 160 13.80 7.00 -44.54
N LEU A 161 13.12 5.95 -45.02
CA LEU A 161 11.90 5.44 -44.40
C LEU A 161 12.19 4.81 -43.02
N PRO A 162 13.16 3.89 -42.86
CA PRO A 162 13.51 3.35 -41.55
C PRO A 162 14.00 4.43 -40.57
N GLY A 163 14.78 5.40 -41.05
CA GLY A 163 15.24 6.53 -40.23
C GLY A 163 14.07 7.36 -39.68
N ALA A 164 13.11 7.71 -40.54
CA ALA A 164 11.91 8.43 -40.13
C ALA A 164 11.03 7.62 -39.13
N VAL A 165 10.92 6.30 -39.34
CA VAL A 165 10.19 5.40 -38.42
C VAL A 165 10.87 5.33 -37.05
N VAL A 166 12.20 5.20 -36.98
CA VAL A 166 12.94 5.16 -35.71
C VAL A 166 12.79 6.49 -34.97
N CYS A 167 12.90 7.62 -35.66
CA CYS A 167 12.60 8.93 -35.09
C CYS A 167 11.16 8.96 -34.55
N GLY A 168 10.15 8.65 -35.37
CA GLY A 168 8.75 8.63 -34.92
C GLY A 168 8.50 7.74 -33.71
N TYR A 169 9.07 6.54 -33.70
CA TYR A 169 8.97 5.62 -32.57
C TYR A 169 9.60 6.18 -31.29
N SER A 170 10.77 6.82 -31.41
CA SER A 170 11.45 7.45 -30.26
C SER A 170 10.69 8.65 -29.67
N ALA A 171 9.83 9.31 -30.47
CA ALA A 171 8.92 10.36 -30.02
C ALA A 171 7.65 9.80 -29.34
N MET A 172 7.29 8.55 -29.63
CA MET A 172 6.11 7.87 -29.07
C MET A 172 6.43 7.03 -27.82
N MET A 173 7.69 6.67 -27.62
CA MET A 173 8.15 5.92 -26.44
C MET A 173 7.89 6.73 -25.14
N PRO A 174 7.12 6.18 -24.18
CA PRO A 174 6.84 6.87 -22.93
C PRO A 174 8.13 7.03 -22.12
N ARG A 175 8.51 8.28 -21.85
CA ARG A 175 9.69 8.60 -21.04
C ARG A 175 9.24 8.96 -19.63
N ARG A 176 9.91 8.42 -18.61
CA ARG A 176 9.60 8.70 -17.20
C ARG A 176 9.64 10.19 -16.83
N ARG A 177 10.43 11.01 -17.54
CA ARG A 177 10.67 12.43 -17.24
C ARG A 177 10.66 13.33 -18.49
N GLY A 178 9.84 13.03 -19.51
CA GLY A 178 9.85 13.81 -20.74
C GLY A 178 8.55 13.79 -21.51
N ALA A 179 8.36 14.80 -22.37
CA ALA A 179 7.19 14.88 -23.24
C ALA A 179 7.25 13.78 -24.32
N TYR A 180 6.10 13.18 -24.62
CA TYR A 180 5.99 12.17 -25.69
C TYR A 180 4.67 12.32 -26.44
N LEU A 181 4.63 11.83 -27.68
CA LEU A 181 3.43 11.80 -28.50
C LEU A 181 2.65 10.51 -28.24
N ARG A 182 1.41 10.63 -27.81
CA ARG A 182 0.45 9.54 -27.69
C ARG A 182 -0.43 9.53 -28.94
N GLY A 183 -0.06 8.71 -29.90
CA GLY A 183 -0.71 8.72 -31.21
C GLY A 183 -0.46 10.02 -31.99
N PRO A 184 -1.24 10.28 -33.06
CA PRO A 184 -0.94 11.36 -34.01
C PRO A 184 -1.36 12.77 -33.54
N ARG A 185 -2.09 12.91 -32.42
CA ARG A 185 -2.72 14.18 -32.02
C ARG A 185 -2.55 14.57 -30.57
N GLU A 186 -2.08 13.67 -29.70
CA GLU A 186 -2.02 13.93 -28.27
C GLU A 186 -0.57 14.06 -27.84
N LEU A 187 -0.21 15.23 -27.31
CA LEU A 187 1.10 15.48 -26.74
C LEU A 187 0.99 15.37 -25.23
N VAL A 188 1.53 14.29 -24.66
CA VAL A 188 1.52 14.08 -23.22
C VAL A 188 2.74 14.79 -22.64
N MET A 189 2.48 15.78 -21.79
CA MET A 189 3.50 16.52 -21.05
C MET A 189 3.58 15.97 -19.63
N PRO A 190 4.79 15.83 -19.05
CA PRO A 190 4.91 15.51 -17.64
C PRO A 190 4.23 16.60 -16.79
N PRO A 191 3.72 16.23 -15.61
CA PRO A 191 3.12 17.16 -14.69
C PRO A 191 4.10 18.29 -14.36
N ARG A 192 3.64 19.54 -14.48
CA ARG A 192 4.41 20.72 -14.08
C ARG A 192 3.74 21.36 -12.90
N TYR A 193 4.32 21.11 -11.74
CA TYR A 193 3.92 21.76 -10.51
C TYR A 193 4.35 23.23 -10.51
N PRO A 194 3.59 24.10 -9.83
CA PRO A 194 4.00 25.48 -9.66
C PRO A 194 5.26 25.58 -8.81
N THR A 195 6.17 26.46 -9.19
CA THR A 195 7.32 26.82 -8.34
C THR A 195 6.82 27.62 -7.15
N ILE A 196 7.33 27.33 -5.97
CA ILE A 196 7.09 28.08 -4.73
C ILE A 196 8.36 28.81 -4.32
N SER A 197 8.23 29.95 -3.65
CA SER A 197 9.37 30.66 -3.10
C SER A 197 9.94 29.93 -1.87
N LEU A 198 11.21 30.16 -1.54
CA LEU A 198 11.83 29.57 -0.35
C LEU A 198 11.10 29.97 0.94
N ASP A 199 10.57 31.20 1.01
CA ASP A 199 9.82 31.66 2.19
C ASP A 199 8.49 30.91 2.35
N GLU A 200 7.72 30.75 1.27
CA GLU A 200 6.50 29.92 1.26
C GLU A 200 6.81 28.46 1.63
N ALA A 201 7.91 27.92 1.11
CA ALA A 201 8.36 26.57 1.40
C ALA A 201 8.73 26.38 2.88
N LEU A 202 9.37 27.39 3.50
CA LEU A 202 9.69 27.37 4.93
C LEU A 202 8.44 27.50 5.81
N GLN A 203 7.45 28.30 5.38
CA GLN A 203 6.15 28.40 6.05
C GLN A 203 5.38 27.06 5.98
N LEU A 204 5.39 26.37 4.83
CA LEU A 204 4.85 25.02 4.70
C LEU A 204 5.57 24.03 5.62
N ALA A 205 6.89 24.06 5.67
CA ALA A 205 7.69 23.20 6.55
C ALA A 205 7.40 23.47 8.04
N ALA A 206 6.92 24.66 8.40
CA ALA A 206 6.47 24.97 9.76
C ALA A 206 5.12 24.33 10.09
N LEU A 207 4.26 24.03 9.11
CA LEU A 207 2.99 23.34 9.34
C LEU A 207 3.18 21.88 9.79
N ASN A 208 4.23 21.21 9.29
CA ASN A 208 4.60 19.86 9.75
C ASN A 208 5.05 19.81 11.23
N ARG A 209 5.08 20.97 11.89
CA ARG A 209 5.49 21.13 13.28
C ARG A 209 4.29 21.27 14.22
N SER A 210 3.17 20.57 14.03
CA SER A 210 2.13 20.49 15.08
C SER A 210 1.00 19.48 14.82
N PRO A 211 0.27 19.03 15.85
CA PRO A 211 0.39 19.33 17.30
C PRO A 211 0.47 18.07 18.21
N ALA A 212 0.69 18.28 19.51
CA ALA A 212 0.56 17.33 20.64
C ALA A 212 1.77 16.47 21.03
N SER A 213 2.77 17.13 21.61
CA SER A 213 3.14 16.75 22.98
C SER A 213 2.78 17.97 23.85
N PRO A 214 1.77 17.90 24.72
CA PRO A 214 1.46 19.00 25.63
C PRO A 214 2.69 19.22 26.52
N ALA A 215 3.38 20.33 26.27
CA ALA A 215 4.43 20.79 27.14
C ALA A 215 3.84 20.98 28.53
N SER A 216 4.31 20.15 29.44
CA SER A 216 4.17 20.30 30.88
C SER A 216 4.96 21.56 31.29
N GLU A 217 4.44 22.74 30.98
CA GLU A 217 4.90 23.99 31.58
C GLU A 217 4.36 24.06 33.00
N SER A 218 5.03 23.33 33.90
CA SER A 218 4.97 23.59 35.33
C SER A 218 5.98 24.70 35.65
N PRO A 219 5.53 25.89 36.06
CA PRO A 219 6.43 26.96 36.46
C PRO A 219 6.89 26.68 37.91
N TYR A 220 8.03 26.03 38.07
CA TYR A 220 8.72 26.02 39.37
C TYR A 220 9.77 27.14 39.42
N PRO A 221 9.65 28.09 40.35
CA PRO A 221 10.80 28.79 40.87
C PRO A 221 11.45 27.97 42.00
N THR A 222 12.78 27.97 41.95
CA THR A 222 13.75 27.41 42.89
C THR A 222 13.48 27.80 44.35
N THR A 223 13.67 26.86 45.30
CA THR A 223 14.64 26.95 46.44
C THR A 223 14.18 26.24 47.74
N GLN A 224 15.04 25.32 48.22
CA GLN A 224 15.31 24.89 49.62
C GLN A 224 14.56 23.70 50.28
N PRO A 225 15.17 23.05 51.32
CA PRO A 225 15.33 21.59 51.39
C PRO A 225 14.71 20.93 52.63
N ALA A 226 14.69 19.59 52.62
CA ALA A 226 14.61 18.68 53.76
C ALA A 226 13.37 18.80 54.68
N ALA A 227 12.43 17.85 54.53
CA ALA A 227 11.88 17.07 55.64
C ALA A 227 11.01 15.93 55.09
N ASP A 228 11.16 14.76 55.69
CA ASP A 228 10.37 13.55 55.49
C ASP A 228 8.86 13.83 55.40
N GLN A 229 8.21 13.32 54.36
CA GLN A 229 6.83 12.84 54.45
C GLN A 229 6.47 11.90 53.29
N PRO A 230 6.09 10.64 53.57
CA PRO A 230 5.48 9.76 52.59
C PRO A 230 3.99 10.08 52.52
N THR A 231 3.58 10.93 51.58
CA THR A 231 2.16 11.15 51.31
C THR A 231 1.77 10.33 50.09
N CYS A 232 1.34 9.11 50.36
CA CYS A 232 0.52 8.30 49.47
C CYS A 232 -0.76 9.10 49.20
N GLY A 233 -0.80 9.81 48.08
CA GLY A 233 -2.01 10.47 47.60
C GLY A 233 -2.95 9.43 47.03
N PRO A 234 -4.27 9.50 47.30
CA PRO A 234 -5.21 8.59 46.69
C PRO A 234 -5.19 8.82 45.18
N GLU A 235 -4.80 7.80 44.42
CA GLU A 235 -5.04 7.71 42.98
C GLU A 235 -6.51 8.01 42.76
N SER A 236 -6.80 9.22 42.29
CA SER A 236 -8.14 9.61 41.93
C SER A 236 -8.59 8.71 40.78
N ASP A 237 -9.54 7.82 41.05
CA ASP A 237 -10.31 7.04 40.08
C ASP A 237 -10.83 7.98 38.98
N GLN A 238 -10.02 8.19 37.95
CA GLN A 238 -10.38 8.95 36.76
C GLN A 238 -11.30 8.05 35.93
N THR A 239 -12.57 8.03 36.33
CA THR A 239 -13.64 7.46 35.51
C THR A 239 -13.69 8.21 34.19
N LEU A 240 -13.60 7.47 33.08
CA LEU A 240 -13.66 8.06 31.75
C LEU A 240 -14.98 8.79 31.57
N SER A 241 -14.95 9.96 30.95
CA SER A 241 -16.19 10.61 30.54
C SER A 241 -16.93 9.73 29.53
N LEU A 242 -18.26 9.84 29.49
CA LEU A 242 -19.08 9.04 28.56
C LEU A 242 -18.69 9.27 27.09
N ALA A 243 -18.20 10.47 26.74
CA ALA A 243 -17.71 10.78 25.40
C ALA A 243 -16.38 10.05 25.10
N GLU A 244 -15.45 10.02 26.05
CA GLU A 244 -14.18 9.27 25.92
C GLU A 244 -14.43 7.76 25.83
N ARG A 245 -15.35 7.23 26.64
CA ARG A 245 -15.79 5.83 26.56
C ARG A 245 -16.30 5.46 25.17
N ARG A 246 -17.21 6.26 24.61
CA ARG A 246 -17.73 6.02 23.25
C ARG A 246 -16.65 6.09 22.19
N ARG A 247 -15.70 7.02 22.34
CA ARG A 247 -14.55 7.12 21.44
C ARG A 247 -13.68 5.87 21.53
N ALA A 248 -13.34 5.43 22.74
CA ALA A 248 -12.53 4.24 22.97
C ALA A 248 -13.18 2.96 22.38
N ILE A 249 -14.50 2.80 22.55
CA ILE A 249 -15.26 1.70 21.92
C ILE A 249 -15.23 1.82 20.39
N ALA A 250 -15.41 3.02 19.85
CA ALA A 250 -15.33 3.26 18.41
C ALA A 250 -13.93 2.92 17.85
N ASP A 251 -12.86 3.23 18.59
CA ASP A 251 -11.49 2.91 18.20
C ASP A 251 -11.26 1.38 18.13
N VAL A 252 -11.85 0.60 19.05
CA VAL A 252 -11.79 -0.88 19.00
C VAL A 252 -12.48 -1.42 17.74
N HIS A 253 -13.67 -0.91 17.41
CA HIS A 253 -14.36 -1.32 16.17
C HIS A 253 -13.65 -0.85 14.90
N ALA A 254 -12.97 0.30 14.94
CA ALA A 254 -12.13 0.77 13.85
C ALA A 254 -10.96 -0.21 13.60
N ALA A 255 -10.31 -0.70 14.66
CA ALA A 255 -9.25 -1.70 14.54
C ALA A 255 -9.73 -3.02 13.93
N ILE A 256 -10.94 -3.50 14.28
CA ILE A 256 -11.55 -4.67 13.63
C ILE A 256 -11.78 -4.40 12.14
N THR A 257 -12.32 -3.22 11.80
CA THR A 257 -12.57 -2.83 10.42
C THR A 257 -11.28 -2.77 9.59
N GLU A 258 -10.19 -2.29 10.19
CA GLU A 258 -8.86 -2.27 9.58
C GLU A 258 -8.37 -3.70 9.29
N LEU A 259 -8.40 -4.59 10.29
CA LEU A 259 -8.02 -5.99 10.13
C LEU A 259 -8.86 -6.73 9.07
N ASP A 260 -10.19 -6.51 9.07
CA ASP A 260 -11.09 -7.09 8.08
C ASP A 260 -10.77 -6.58 6.66
N THR A 261 -10.43 -5.30 6.52
CA THR A 261 -10.03 -4.71 5.25
C THR A 261 -8.72 -5.31 4.75
N GLU A 262 -7.68 -5.37 5.58
CA GLU A 262 -6.39 -5.95 5.20
C GLU A 262 -6.50 -7.46 4.89
N TRP A 263 -7.33 -8.19 5.64
CA TRP A 263 -7.61 -9.59 5.37
C TRP A 263 -8.37 -9.78 4.05
N LEU A 264 -9.35 -8.92 3.75
CA LEU A 264 -10.08 -8.93 2.49
C LEU A 264 -9.16 -8.59 1.30
N GLU A 265 -8.32 -7.57 1.41
CA GLU A 265 -7.32 -7.23 0.39
C GLU A 265 -6.39 -8.41 0.10
N TYR A 266 -5.92 -9.09 1.15
CA TYR A 266 -5.14 -10.31 1.01
C TYR A 266 -5.91 -11.43 0.28
N GLN A 267 -7.20 -11.63 0.59
CA GLN A 267 -8.05 -12.63 -0.06
C GLN A 267 -8.27 -12.33 -1.55
N LEU A 268 -8.40 -11.05 -1.90
CA LEU A 268 -8.68 -10.60 -3.27
C LEU A 268 -7.42 -10.56 -4.15
N ASP A 269 -6.24 -10.37 -3.57
CA ASP A 269 -4.98 -10.45 -4.29
C ASP A 269 -4.59 -11.92 -4.54
N THR A 270 -4.95 -12.42 -5.72
CA THR A 270 -4.60 -13.79 -6.16
C THR A 270 -3.09 -14.07 -6.13
N HIS A 271 -2.24 -13.08 -6.37
CA HIS A 271 -0.80 -13.27 -6.30
C HIS A 271 -0.35 -13.44 -4.85
N ALA A 272 -0.82 -12.59 -3.93
CA ALA A 272 -0.55 -12.76 -2.50
C ALA A 272 -1.10 -14.09 -1.95
N TRP A 273 -2.33 -14.44 -2.33
CA TRP A 273 -3.03 -15.63 -1.87
C TRP A 273 -2.33 -16.94 -2.26
N PHE A 274 -1.87 -17.05 -3.51
CA PHE A 274 -1.27 -18.28 -4.02
C PHE A 274 0.27 -18.30 -3.98
N LEU A 275 0.94 -17.15 -4.13
CA LEU A 275 2.39 -17.11 -4.36
C LEU A 275 3.16 -16.32 -3.30
N ALA A 276 2.78 -15.07 -3.02
CA ALA A 276 3.63 -14.22 -2.16
C ALA A 276 3.49 -14.54 -0.67
N LYS A 277 2.27 -14.86 -0.21
CA LYS A 277 1.95 -15.04 1.22
C LYS A 277 1.00 -16.23 1.47
N PRO A 278 1.21 -17.43 0.88
CA PRO A 278 0.31 -18.55 1.09
C PRO A 278 0.31 -19.05 2.55
N GLN A 279 1.39 -18.81 3.29
CA GLN A 279 1.54 -19.25 4.69
C GLN A 279 0.57 -18.58 5.67
N LEU A 280 -0.04 -17.43 5.34
CA LEU A 280 -1.09 -16.83 6.18
C LEU A 280 -2.31 -17.75 6.38
N ARG A 281 -2.44 -18.80 5.55
CA ARG A 281 -3.48 -19.84 5.63
C ARG A 281 -3.04 -21.09 6.40
N ASN A 282 -1.78 -21.17 6.83
CA ASN A 282 -1.24 -22.32 7.54
C ASN A 282 -1.50 -22.18 9.04
N HIS A 283 -2.56 -22.81 9.54
CA HIS A 283 -2.92 -22.79 10.97
C HIS A 283 -1.92 -23.51 11.88
N ASN A 284 -1.00 -24.30 11.32
CA ASN A 284 0.02 -25.00 12.10
C ASN A 284 1.27 -24.15 12.36
N ASP A 285 1.43 -23.01 11.65
CA ASP A 285 2.52 -22.08 11.92
C ASP A 285 2.22 -21.32 13.23
N PRO A 286 3.14 -21.33 14.22
CA PRO A 286 2.89 -20.73 15.52
C PRO A 286 2.66 -19.22 15.46
N ILE A 287 3.30 -18.50 14.53
CA ILE A 287 3.15 -17.04 14.39
C ILE A 287 1.79 -16.71 13.78
N ILE A 288 1.35 -17.51 12.80
CA ILE A 288 0.02 -17.35 12.21
C ILE A 288 -1.07 -17.70 13.22
N ARG A 289 -0.84 -18.75 14.02
CA ARG A 289 -1.77 -19.14 15.09
C ARG A 289 -1.89 -18.05 16.16
N GLU A 290 -0.79 -17.45 16.60
CA GLU A 290 -0.80 -16.32 17.54
C GLU A 290 -1.64 -15.15 17.02
N TYR A 291 -1.50 -14.81 15.74
CA TYR A 291 -2.39 -13.83 15.11
C TYR A 291 -3.87 -14.24 15.18
N ARG A 292 -4.21 -15.50 14.87
CA ARG A 292 -5.60 -15.99 14.94
C ARG A 292 -6.18 -15.96 16.34
N GLU A 293 -5.37 -16.27 17.34
CA GLU A 293 -5.78 -16.23 18.75
C GLU A 293 -6.03 -14.78 19.18
N ALA A 294 -5.13 -13.85 18.85
CA ALA A 294 -5.32 -12.42 19.15
C ALA A 294 -6.53 -11.81 18.41
N GLU A 295 -6.73 -12.20 17.14
CA GLU A 295 -7.88 -11.78 16.33
C GLU A 295 -9.21 -12.29 16.93
N ALA A 296 -9.23 -13.54 17.42
CA ALA A 296 -10.39 -14.11 18.09
C ALA A 296 -10.68 -13.41 19.43
N GLU A 297 -9.65 -13.20 20.26
CA GLU A 297 -9.80 -12.49 21.53
C GLU A 297 -10.33 -11.06 21.32
N LEU A 298 -9.79 -10.32 20.34
CA LEU A 298 -10.31 -8.99 20.00
C LEU A 298 -11.80 -9.02 19.68
N ARG A 299 -12.25 -9.98 18.86
CA ARG A 299 -13.67 -10.08 18.48
C ARG A 299 -14.55 -10.46 19.68
N ASP A 300 -14.13 -11.43 20.49
CA ASP A 300 -14.84 -11.82 21.71
C ASP A 300 -15.00 -10.62 22.66
N ARG A 301 -13.93 -9.83 22.87
CA ARG A 301 -13.99 -8.61 23.69
C ARG A 301 -14.89 -7.54 23.09
N ALA A 302 -14.81 -7.32 21.78
CA ALA A 302 -15.60 -6.29 21.11
C ALA A 302 -17.10 -6.62 21.10
N ASP A 303 -17.47 -7.89 20.99
CA ASP A 303 -18.87 -8.34 21.07
C ASP A 303 -19.48 -8.14 22.47
N GLU A 304 -18.63 -8.12 23.52
CA GLU A 304 -19.03 -7.82 24.90
C GLU A 304 -19.13 -6.31 25.20
N LEU A 305 -18.63 -5.44 24.32
CA LEU A 305 -18.64 -3.99 24.53
C LEU A 305 -20.04 -3.40 24.33
N THR A 306 -20.45 -2.57 25.29
CA THR A 306 -21.69 -1.80 25.28
C THR A 306 -21.42 -0.39 25.79
N ASP A 307 -22.36 0.55 25.59
CA ASP A 307 -22.29 1.91 26.16
C ASP A 307 -22.12 1.91 27.71
N THR A 308 -22.49 0.81 28.36
CA THR A 308 -22.42 0.62 29.82
C THR A 308 -21.20 -0.17 30.31
N SER A 309 -20.31 -0.61 29.42
CA SER A 309 -19.11 -1.37 29.78
C SER A 309 -18.22 -0.58 30.74
N SER A 310 -17.53 -1.30 31.64
CA SER A 310 -16.60 -0.69 32.59
C SER A 310 -15.34 -0.19 31.89
N ASP A 311 -14.64 0.76 32.51
CA ASP A 311 -13.38 1.31 31.97
C ASP A 311 -12.31 0.20 31.84
N GLU A 312 -12.33 -0.80 32.73
CA GLU A 312 -11.48 -2.00 32.65
C GLU A 312 -11.78 -2.85 31.41
N GLN A 313 -13.07 -3.09 31.09
CA GLN A 313 -13.46 -3.85 29.91
C GLN A 313 -13.04 -3.13 28.61
N ILE A 314 -13.19 -1.81 28.58
CA ILE A 314 -12.78 -0.99 27.44
C ILE A 314 -11.26 -1.02 27.29
N ALA A 315 -10.51 -0.85 28.38
CA ALA A 315 -9.05 -0.90 28.35
C ALA A 315 -8.53 -2.27 27.88
N ALA A 316 -9.14 -3.36 28.35
CA ALA A 316 -8.81 -4.72 27.92
C ALA A 316 -9.10 -4.94 26.43
N ALA A 317 -10.23 -4.43 25.92
CA ALA A 317 -10.55 -4.51 24.50
C ALA A 317 -9.59 -3.67 23.63
N GLN A 318 -9.17 -2.50 24.10
CA GLN A 318 -8.16 -1.68 23.43
C GLN A 318 -6.78 -2.35 23.41
N GLU A 319 -6.40 -3.05 24.48
CA GLU A 319 -5.18 -3.84 24.53
C GLU A 319 -5.24 -5.00 23.54
N ALA A 320 -6.33 -5.78 23.54
CA ALA A 320 -6.57 -6.84 22.56
C ALA A 320 -6.52 -6.32 21.11
N ALA A 321 -7.02 -5.11 20.85
CA ALA A 321 -6.95 -4.47 19.53
C ALA A 321 -5.50 -4.19 19.11
N ARG A 322 -4.69 -3.63 20.01
CA ARG A 322 -3.26 -3.37 19.76
C ARG A 322 -2.50 -4.67 19.51
N ASP A 323 -2.78 -5.70 20.30
CA ASP A 323 -2.12 -6.99 20.17
C ASP A 323 -2.50 -7.70 18.87
N ALA A 324 -3.77 -7.69 18.46
CA ALA A 324 -4.21 -8.26 17.19
C ALA A 324 -3.57 -7.56 15.98
N LEU A 325 -3.55 -6.23 15.95
CA LEU A 325 -2.90 -5.45 14.88
C LEU A 325 -1.39 -5.73 14.80
N LYS A 326 -0.71 -5.80 15.95
CA LYS A 326 0.72 -6.13 16.03
C LYS A 326 0.98 -7.58 15.57
N ALA A 327 0.14 -8.52 15.97
CA ALA A 327 0.25 -9.92 15.60
C ALA A 327 0.01 -10.10 14.09
N TRP A 328 -0.96 -9.39 13.51
CA TRP A 328 -1.18 -9.33 12.07
C TRP A 328 0.05 -8.84 11.31
N GLY A 329 0.60 -7.68 11.70
CA GLY A 329 1.80 -7.13 11.05
C GLY A 329 3.01 -8.09 11.12
N THR A 330 3.12 -8.85 12.21
CA THR A 330 4.16 -9.87 12.40
C THR A 330 3.91 -11.09 11.52
N ALA A 331 2.70 -11.64 11.52
CA ALA A 331 2.27 -12.74 10.68
C ALA A 331 2.42 -12.44 9.18
N ASN A 332 2.01 -11.24 8.75
CA ASN A 332 2.10 -10.77 7.37
C ASN A 332 3.55 -10.67 6.88
N ARG A 333 4.45 -10.08 7.68
CA ARG A 333 5.90 -10.04 7.37
C ARG A 333 6.52 -11.44 7.34
N HIS A 334 6.16 -12.30 8.28
CA HIS A 334 6.65 -13.67 8.35
C HIS A 334 6.22 -14.48 7.12
N ALA A 335 4.95 -14.41 6.75
CA ALA A 335 4.43 -15.09 5.57
C ALA A 335 5.06 -14.57 4.27
N LEU A 336 5.32 -13.25 4.16
CA LEU A 336 6.02 -12.67 3.02
C LEU A 336 7.48 -13.13 2.93
N LYS A 337 8.17 -13.24 4.07
CA LYS A 337 9.56 -13.70 4.14
C LYS A 337 9.69 -15.16 3.72
N ILE A 338 8.74 -16.02 4.10
CA ILE A 338 8.73 -17.43 3.71
C ILE A 338 8.27 -17.60 2.26
N GLY A 339 7.20 -16.92 1.86
CA GLY A 339 6.54 -17.12 0.57
C GLY A 339 6.15 -18.59 0.34
N VAL A 340 6.60 -19.17 -0.77
CA VAL A 340 6.43 -20.59 -1.11
C VAL A 340 7.63 -21.47 -0.69
N THR A 341 8.72 -20.90 -0.18
CA THR A 341 10.01 -21.62 -0.08
C THR A 341 10.05 -22.76 0.93
N ASN A 342 9.23 -22.71 1.98
CA ASN A 342 9.14 -23.78 2.98
C ASN A 342 8.13 -24.88 2.62
N LEU A 343 7.48 -24.79 1.45
CA LEU A 343 6.54 -25.81 0.99
C LEU A 343 7.29 -26.95 0.28
N SER A 344 6.66 -28.12 0.21
CA SER A 344 7.22 -29.19 -0.63
C SER A 344 7.26 -28.75 -2.10
N PRO A 345 8.23 -29.19 -2.92
CA PRO A 345 8.28 -28.83 -4.35
C PRO A 345 7.00 -29.17 -5.11
N SER A 346 6.27 -30.22 -4.68
CA SER A 346 4.98 -30.58 -5.26
C SER A 346 3.88 -29.57 -4.91
N GLU A 347 3.86 -29.04 -3.69
CA GLU A 347 2.91 -28.00 -3.28
C GLU A 347 3.22 -26.66 -3.91
N GLU A 348 4.49 -26.27 -3.99
CA GLU A 348 4.92 -25.06 -4.69
C GLU A 348 4.46 -25.09 -6.15
N ALA A 349 4.73 -26.19 -6.87
CA ALA A 349 4.25 -26.37 -8.24
C ALA A 349 2.72 -26.39 -8.33
N ALA A 350 2.03 -26.97 -7.34
CA ALA A 350 0.58 -26.98 -7.28
C ALA A 350 -0.01 -25.57 -7.08
N LEU A 351 0.58 -24.74 -6.23
CA LEU A 351 0.19 -23.34 -6.04
C LEU A 351 0.41 -22.50 -7.30
N GLY A 352 1.56 -22.65 -7.96
CA GLY A 352 1.82 -22.01 -9.26
C GLY A 352 0.81 -22.41 -10.32
N THR A 353 0.46 -23.70 -10.38
CA THR A 353 -0.57 -24.22 -11.29
C THR A 353 -1.96 -23.68 -10.93
N LEU A 354 -2.31 -23.62 -9.65
CA LEU A 354 -3.58 -23.07 -9.18
C LEU A 354 -3.72 -21.60 -9.52
N TYR A 355 -2.68 -20.79 -9.31
CA TYR A 355 -2.65 -19.38 -9.69
C TYR A 355 -2.98 -19.20 -11.18
N GLY A 356 -2.34 -19.98 -12.06
CA GLY A 356 -2.63 -19.94 -13.50
C GLY A 356 -4.07 -20.38 -13.85
N LEU A 357 -4.55 -21.49 -13.28
CA LEU A 357 -5.89 -22.01 -13.55
C LEU A 357 -7.00 -21.08 -13.02
N VAL A 358 -6.82 -20.53 -11.82
CA VAL A 358 -7.75 -19.58 -11.22
C VAL A 358 -7.71 -18.26 -11.99
N GLY A 359 -6.53 -17.80 -12.43
CA GLY A 359 -6.39 -16.65 -13.32
C GLY A 359 -7.18 -16.82 -14.63
N GLN A 360 -7.08 -17.99 -15.27
CA GLN A 360 -7.90 -18.33 -16.45
C GLN A 360 -9.39 -18.38 -16.11
N LEU A 361 -9.77 -18.98 -14.98
CA LEU A 361 -11.17 -19.02 -14.55
C LEU A 361 -11.70 -17.64 -14.15
N ASN A 362 -10.85 -16.70 -13.75
CA ASN A 362 -11.20 -15.32 -13.38
C ASN A 362 -11.23 -14.39 -14.60
N ASP A 363 -10.61 -14.77 -15.71
CA ASP A 363 -10.66 -14.01 -16.96
C ASP A 363 -12.07 -14.04 -17.58
N ARG A 364 -12.55 -12.86 -18.00
CA ARG A 364 -13.83 -12.68 -18.68
C ARG A 364 -13.83 -13.24 -20.10
N ALA A 365 -12.66 -13.36 -20.72
CA ALA A 365 -12.53 -13.91 -22.07
C ALA A 365 -12.66 -15.45 -22.11
N THR A 366 -12.58 -16.14 -20.96
CA THR A 366 -12.61 -17.59 -20.89
C THR A 366 -14.00 -18.15 -21.24
N PRO A 367 -14.12 -18.97 -22.31
CA PRO A 367 -15.39 -19.56 -22.74
C PRO A 367 -16.05 -20.42 -21.66
N LYS A 368 -17.39 -20.37 -21.57
CA LYS A 368 -18.18 -21.10 -20.56
C LYS A 368 -17.99 -22.61 -20.63
N GLU A 369 -17.76 -23.11 -21.84
CA GLU A 369 -17.55 -24.53 -22.14
C GLU A 369 -16.28 -25.08 -21.48
N MET A 370 -15.30 -24.21 -21.18
CA MET A 370 -14.05 -24.58 -20.52
C MET A 370 -14.17 -24.62 -18.99
N TRP A 371 -15.18 -23.97 -18.40
CA TRP A 371 -15.28 -23.84 -16.94
C TRP A 371 -15.32 -25.19 -16.20
N PRO A 372 -16.08 -26.21 -16.63
CA PRO A 372 -16.07 -27.51 -15.94
C PRO A 372 -14.68 -28.17 -15.94
N GLN A 373 -13.93 -28.01 -17.03
CA GLN A 373 -12.57 -28.54 -17.16
C GLN A 373 -11.59 -27.80 -16.25
N LEU A 374 -11.68 -26.47 -16.16
CA LEU A 374 -10.88 -25.66 -15.24
C LEU A 374 -11.19 -26.03 -13.79
N ILE A 375 -12.47 -26.14 -13.43
CA ILE A 375 -12.88 -26.58 -12.08
C ILE A 375 -12.36 -28.00 -11.80
N ASN A 376 -12.40 -28.93 -12.77
CA ASN A 376 -11.82 -30.29 -12.61
C ASN A 376 -10.32 -30.21 -12.28
N ALA A 377 -9.60 -29.35 -13.00
CA ALA A 377 -8.16 -29.19 -12.84
C ALA A 377 -7.84 -28.54 -11.49
N ILE A 378 -8.55 -27.47 -11.11
CA ILE A 378 -8.42 -26.78 -9.83
C ILE A 378 -8.66 -27.76 -8.67
N THR A 379 -9.76 -28.51 -8.68
CA THR A 379 -10.08 -29.47 -7.61
C THR A 379 -9.00 -30.56 -7.49
N ARG A 380 -8.45 -31.05 -8.61
CA ARG A 380 -7.35 -32.03 -8.57
C ARG A 380 -6.06 -31.44 -8.02
N THR A 381 -5.75 -30.19 -8.36
CA THR A 381 -4.54 -29.52 -7.88
C THR A 381 -4.65 -29.15 -6.40
N MET A 382 -5.82 -28.70 -5.93
CA MET A 382 -6.10 -28.44 -4.51
C MET A 382 -5.85 -29.66 -3.62
N LYS A 383 -6.16 -30.88 -4.08
CA LYS A 383 -5.88 -32.12 -3.33
C LYS A 383 -4.39 -32.37 -3.04
N LYS A 384 -3.49 -31.66 -3.72
CA LYS A 384 -2.05 -31.74 -3.50
C LYS A 384 -1.57 -30.80 -2.39
N LEU A 385 -2.41 -29.86 -1.95
CA LEU A 385 -2.08 -28.91 -0.89
C LEU A 385 -2.38 -29.53 0.47
N THR A 386 -1.34 -29.76 1.26
CA THR A 386 -1.43 -30.35 2.60
C THR A 386 -1.16 -29.33 3.69
N THR A 387 -0.19 -28.43 3.49
CA THR A 387 0.20 -27.41 4.47
C THR A 387 -0.68 -26.16 4.42
N VAL A 388 -1.07 -25.73 3.21
CA VAL A 388 -1.85 -24.51 2.97
C VAL A 388 -3.15 -24.84 2.23
N PRO A 389 -4.13 -25.47 2.93
CA PRO A 389 -5.36 -25.92 2.29
C PRO A 389 -6.09 -24.75 1.61
N CYS A 390 -6.73 -25.06 0.49
CA CYS A 390 -7.54 -24.11 -0.29
C CYS A 390 -8.80 -24.84 -0.74
N THR A 391 -9.96 -24.22 -0.55
CA THR A 391 -11.25 -24.77 -0.94
C THR A 391 -11.82 -24.07 -2.16
N LEU A 392 -12.79 -24.70 -2.83
CA LEU A 392 -13.54 -24.04 -3.89
C LEU A 392 -14.37 -22.85 -3.37
N ALA A 393 -14.77 -22.88 -2.09
CA ALA A 393 -15.49 -21.78 -1.46
C ALA A 393 -14.59 -20.53 -1.34
N ASP A 394 -13.29 -20.71 -1.13
CA ASP A 394 -12.35 -19.59 -1.10
C ASP A 394 -12.20 -18.97 -2.50
N ILE A 395 -12.09 -19.80 -3.54
CA ILE A 395 -11.99 -19.35 -4.94
C ILE A 395 -13.28 -18.67 -5.41
N ALA A 396 -14.43 -19.15 -4.92
CA ALA A 396 -15.75 -18.62 -5.23
C ALA A 396 -15.94 -17.15 -4.80
N LYS A 397 -15.21 -16.69 -3.76
CA LYS A 397 -15.27 -15.30 -3.27
C LYS A 397 -14.56 -14.28 -4.17
N LEU A 398 -13.88 -14.72 -5.24
CA LEU A 398 -13.25 -13.79 -6.18
C LEU A 398 -14.33 -12.99 -6.95
N PRO A 399 -14.21 -11.66 -7.09
CA PRO A 399 -15.32 -10.80 -7.55
C PRO A 399 -15.89 -11.16 -8.92
N VAL A 400 -15.04 -11.63 -9.85
CA VAL A 400 -15.49 -12.02 -11.20
C VAL A 400 -16.22 -13.37 -11.17
N ILE A 401 -15.83 -14.26 -10.26
CA ILE A 401 -16.47 -15.58 -10.08
C ILE A 401 -17.83 -15.40 -9.40
N GLU A 402 -17.88 -14.55 -8.38
CA GLU A 402 -19.11 -14.22 -7.65
C GLU A 402 -20.17 -13.57 -8.56
N SER A 403 -19.76 -12.57 -9.35
CA SER A 403 -20.69 -11.75 -10.13
C SER A 403 -21.26 -12.42 -11.40
N GLU A 404 -20.59 -13.40 -12.01
CA GLU A 404 -20.92 -13.88 -13.37
C GLU A 404 -21.63 -15.24 -13.46
N SER A 405 -22.36 -15.68 -12.42
CA SER A 405 -23.01 -17.02 -12.39
C SER A 405 -22.03 -18.21 -12.46
N ARG A 406 -20.71 -17.95 -12.41
CA ARG A 406 -19.65 -18.97 -12.34
C ARG A 406 -19.75 -19.75 -11.02
N LEU A 407 -20.20 -19.08 -9.96
CA LEU A 407 -20.61 -19.70 -8.69
C LEU A 407 -21.56 -20.88 -8.87
N ARG A 408 -22.61 -20.76 -9.69
CA ARG A 408 -23.58 -21.85 -9.87
C ARG A 408 -22.93 -23.12 -10.44
N ALA A 409 -21.94 -22.98 -11.32
CA ALA A 409 -21.20 -24.13 -11.85
C ALA A 409 -20.30 -24.79 -10.78
N ILE A 410 -19.76 -24.00 -9.85
CA ILE A 410 -18.99 -24.48 -8.69
C ILE A 410 -19.93 -25.15 -7.69
N GLU A 411 -21.05 -24.52 -7.33
CA GLU A 411 -22.05 -25.01 -6.38
C GLU A 411 -22.74 -26.28 -6.85
N GLN A 412 -23.19 -26.34 -8.11
CA GLN A 412 -23.76 -27.56 -8.70
C GLN A 412 -22.80 -28.72 -8.54
N ARG A 413 -21.52 -28.48 -8.78
CA ARG A 413 -20.53 -29.54 -8.64
C ARG A 413 -20.23 -29.91 -7.19
N SER A 414 -20.16 -28.95 -6.28
CA SER A 414 -20.04 -29.25 -4.85
C SER A 414 -21.24 -30.09 -4.35
N ALA A 415 -22.44 -29.85 -4.90
CA ALA A 415 -23.64 -30.61 -4.57
C ALA A 415 -23.69 -32.01 -5.21
N TYR A 416 -23.19 -32.18 -6.44
CA TYR A 416 -23.20 -33.47 -7.16
C TYR A 416 -21.90 -34.31 -7.01
N GLY A 417 -20.85 -33.74 -6.42
CA GLY A 417 -19.50 -34.30 -6.41
C GLY A 417 -19.18 -35.26 -5.26
N GLN A 418 -20.13 -35.55 -4.38
CA GLN A 418 -20.02 -36.65 -3.43
C GLN A 418 -20.65 -37.88 -4.09
N PRO A 419 -19.87 -38.77 -4.74
CA PRO A 419 -20.43 -40.01 -5.24
C PRO A 419 -21.10 -40.73 -4.07
N PRO A 420 -22.31 -41.30 -4.24
CA PRO A 420 -22.91 -42.13 -3.20
C PRO A 420 -21.85 -43.15 -2.79
N HIS A 421 -21.59 -43.24 -1.49
CA HIS A 421 -20.68 -44.20 -0.88
C HIS A 421 -21.06 -45.58 -1.42
N GLN A 422 -20.36 -46.04 -2.46
CA GLN A 422 -20.52 -47.40 -2.96
C GLN A 422 -19.85 -48.26 -1.92
N ASP A 423 -20.65 -48.75 -0.98
CA ASP A 423 -20.24 -49.76 -0.01
C ASP A 423 -19.62 -50.92 -0.78
N ALA A 424 -18.30 -51.01 -0.71
CA ALA A 424 -17.47 -52.04 -1.30
C ALA A 424 -17.61 -53.36 -0.52
N THR A 425 -18.84 -53.85 -0.34
CA THR A 425 -19.15 -55.13 0.32
C THR A 425 -19.93 -56.10 -0.59
N GLY A 426 -20.09 -55.77 -1.88
CA GLY A 426 -20.99 -56.51 -2.78
C GLY A 426 -20.37 -57.46 -3.83
N TRP A 427 -19.06 -57.69 -3.87
CA TRP A 427 -18.43 -58.50 -4.95
C TRP A 427 -17.67 -59.75 -4.48
N ALA A 428 -18.11 -60.37 -3.39
CA ALA A 428 -17.76 -61.74 -3.08
C ALA A 428 -19.04 -62.56 -2.99
N ARG A 429 -19.30 -63.41 -4.01
CA ARG A 429 -19.88 -64.79 -3.92
C ARG A 429 -20.67 -65.16 -5.18
N ARG A 430 -20.43 -66.40 -5.64
CA ARG A 430 -21.07 -67.19 -6.73
C ARG A 430 -20.38 -67.05 -8.10
N LYS A 431 -19.90 -68.12 -8.75
CA LYS A 431 -20.31 -69.53 -8.74
C LYS A 431 -19.12 -70.44 -9.05
N ASP A 432 -18.96 -71.46 -8.22
CA ASP A 432 -18.43 -72.76 -8.62
C ASP A 432 -19.47 -73.50 -9.48
N GLY A 433 -18.98 -74.35 -10.40
CA GLY A 433 -19.65 -75.59 -10.78
C GLY A 433 -20.05 -75.74 -12.26
N GLY A 434 -19.33 -76.59 -12.99
CA GLY A 434 -19.83 -77.22 -14.22
C GLY A 434 -18.77 -77.69 -15.21
N THR A 435 -18.03 -78.75 -14.89
CA THR A 435 -17.26 -79.58 -15.84
C THR A 435 -18.19 -80.43 -16.71
N PRO A 436 -17.82 -80.74 -17.98
CA PRO A 436 -18.40 -81.84 -18.75
C PRO A 436 -17.88 -83.22 -18.32
#